data_AF-A0A9D8LHL9-F1
#
_entry.id   AF-A0A9D8LHL9-F1
#
_cell.length_a   1.000
_cell.length_b   1.000
_cell.length_c   1.000
_cell.angle_alpha   90.00
_cell.angle_beta   90.00
_cell.angle_gamma   90.00
#
_symmetry.space_group_name_H-M   'P 1'
#
loop_
_entity.id
_entity.type
_entity.pdbx_description
1 polymer ?
#
loop_
_entity_poly.entity_id
_entity_poly.type
_entity_poly.pdbx_seq_one_letter_code
_entity_poly.pdbx_strand_id
1 'polypeptide(L)'
;MAGKDVPVSPLAPKRQPKVPAVPGVRFATAEAGIRYKGRTDVLLVLLDEGSQAAGVFTRSKCPSAPVDWCRANLAQGTARAVVVNSGNANAFTGLKGRDSVALTAKIAAKAAGCKPEQIFIAST
;
A
#
# COMPACT_ATOMS: atom_id res chain seq x y z
N MET A 1 -4.85 -7.67 24.83
CA MET A 1 -3.49 -7.24 25.20
C MET A 1 -3.14 -6.05 24.33
N ALA A 2 -3.34 -4.83 24.86
CA ALA A 2 -2.99 -3.58 24.19
C ALA A 2 -1.50 -3.58 23.81
N GLY A 3 -1.17 -2.94 22.69
CA GLY A 3 0.17 -2.96 22.11
C GLY A 3 1.25 -2.66 23.14
N LYS A 4 2.29 -3.51 23.18
CA LYS A 4 3.52 -3.21 23.94
C LYS A 4 3.93 -1.76 23.66
N ASP A 5 4.33 -1.04 24.69
CA ASP A 5 5.02 0.25 24.57
C ASP A 5 6.30 0.06 23.77
N VAL A 6 6.18 0.12 22.44
CA VAL A 6 7.32 0.04 21.55
C VAL A 6 8.03 1.40 21.66
N PRO A 7 9.33 1.43 22.01
CA PRO A 7 10.06 2.67 22.09
C PRO A 7 9.98 3.38 20.73
N VAL A 8 9.59 4.66 20.76
CA VAL A 8 9.55 5.50 19.57
C VAL A 8 10.95 5.53 18.97
N SER A 9 11.05 5.29 17.66
CA SER A 9 12.34 5.30 16.96
C SER A 9 13.10 6.59 17.25
N PRO A 10 14.41 6.55 17.53
CA PRO A 10 15.22 7.75 17.70
C PRO A 10 15.29 8.60 16.42
N LEU A 11 14.93 8.02 15.26
CA LEU A 11 14.84 8.70 13.97
C LEU A 11 13.44 9.28 13.70
N ALA A 12 12.46 9.02 14.57
CA ALA A 12 11.12 9.57 14.40
C ALA A 12 11.19 11.10 14.49
N PRO A 13 10.63 11.85 13.53
CA PRO A 13 10.59 13.29 13.61
C PRO A 13 9.91 13.75 14.90
N LYS A 14 10.57 14.62 15.66
CA LYS A 14 10.03 15.18 16.93
C LYS A 14 8.75 16.01 16.70
N ARG A 15 8.56 16.51 15.49
CA ARG A 15 7.37 17.26 15.05
C ARG A 15 6.96 16.75 13.68
N GLN A 16 5.67 16.52 13.51
CA GLN A 16 5.07 16.23 12.21
C GLN A 16 4.41 17.52 11.70
N PRO A 17 4.61 17.88 10.43
CA PRO A 17 3.90 19.01 9.84
C PRO A 17 2.40 18.70 9.78
N LYS A 18 1.57 19.72 10.01
CA LYS A 18 0.13 19.61 9.75
C LYS A 18 -0.08 19.58 8.24
N VAL A 19 -0.39 18.41 7.69
CA VAL A 19 -0.66 18.26 6.26
C VAL A 19 -2.12 18.61 5.99
N PRO A 20 -2.43 19.58 5.10
CA PRO A 20 -3.80 19.86 4.72
C PRO A 20 -4.39 18.69 3.93
N ALA A 21 -5.71 18.59 3.91
CA ALA A 21 -6.39 17.63 3.04
C ALA A 21 -6.07 17.96 1.57
N VAL A 22 -5.70 16.94 0.80
CA VAL A 22 -5.49 17.06 -0.64
C VAL A 22 -6.81 16.74 -1.33
N PRO A 23 -7.39 17.67 -2.12
CA PRO A 23 -8.60 17.40 -2.88
C PRO A 23 -8.45 16.15 -3.76
N GLY A 24 -9.49 15.32 -3.77
CA GLY A 24 -9.50 14.07 -4.53
C GLY A 24 -8.68 12.91 -3.93
N VAL A 25 -8.17 13.08 -2.71
CA VAL A 25 -7.47 12.01 -1.97
C VAL A 25 -8.25 11.69 -0.68
N ARG A 26 -8.58 10.41 -0.50
CA ARG A 26 -9.26 9.91 0.70
C ARG A 26 -8.46 8.77 1.32
N PHE A 27 -8.42 8.74 2.65
CA PHE A 27 -7.66 7.75 3.41
C PHE A 27 -8.61 6.90 4.27
N ALA A 28 -8.31 5.61 4.38
CA ALA A 28 -8.93 4.72 5.34
C ALA A 28 -7.87 3.77 5.91
N THR A 29 -7.95 3.46 7.20
CA THR A 29 -7.08 2.47 7.85
C THR A 29 -7.91 1.40 8.53
N ALA A 30 -7.38 0.19 8.61
CA ALA A 30 -8.03 -0.93 9.26
C ALA A 30 -7.00 -1.83 9.96
N GLU A 31 -7.49 -2.58 10.95
CA GLU A 31 -6.77 -3.71 11.53
C GLU A 31 -7.22 -4.98 10.80
N ALA A 32 -6.33 -5.56 9.99
CA ALA A 32 -6.51 -6.84 9.31
C ALA A 32 -5.82 -8.00 10.05
N GLY A 33 -4.97 -7.70 11.04
CA GLY A 33 -4.30 -8.71 11.87
C GLY A 33 -3.23 -9.51 11.14
N ILE A 34 -2.53 -8.90 10.17
CA ILE A 34 -1.54 -9.53 9.30
C ILE A 34 -0.37 -10.09 10.11
N ARG A 35 0.14 -9.31 11.07
CA ARG A 35 1.20 -9.74 12.01
C ARG A 35 0.92 -9.32 13.44
N TYR A 36 0.43 -8.11 13.63
CA TYR A 36 0.19 -7.51 14.94
C TYR A 36 -1.31 -7.37 15.18
N LYS A 37 -1.73 -7.54 16.44
CA LYS A 37 -3.11 -7.32 16.89
C LYS A 37 -3.20 -6.03 17.70
N GLY A 38 -4.35 -5.37 17.68
CA GLY A 38 -4.60 -4.11 18.36
C GLY A 38 -3.91 -2.90 17.72
N ARG A 39 -3.58 -2.96 16.43
CA ARG A 39 -3.07 -1.82 15.65
C ARG A 39 -3.55 -1.89 14.21
N THR A 40 -3.79 -0.74 13.61
CA THR A 40 -4.00 -0.64 12.17
C THR A 40 -2.75 -1.10 11.42
N ASP A 41 -2.94 -1.96 10.44
CA ASP A 41 -1.86 -2.54 9.64
C ASP A 41 -2.14 -2.53 8.14
N VAL A 42 -3.33 -2.06 7.73
CA VAL A 42 -3.69 -1.79 6.33
C VAL A 42 -4.12 -0.33 6.19
N LEU A 43 -3.64 0.30 5.12
CA LEU A 43 -4.01 1.62 4.64
C LEU A 43 -4.56 1.50 3.22
N LEU A 44 -5.70 2.16 2.97
CA LEU A 44 -6.23 2.40 1.64
C LEU A 44 -6.17 3.90 1.37
N VAL A 45 -5.56 4.27 0.25
CA VAL A 45 -5.63 5.62 -0.32
C VAL A 45 -6.50 5.53 -1.57
N LEU A 46 -7.64 6.22 -1.58
CA LEU A 46 -8.49 6.36 -2.75
C LEU A 46 -8.15 7.65 -3.48
N LEU A 47 -8.08 7.56 -4.80
CA LEU A 47 -7.80 8.66 -5.71
C LEU A 47 -8.99 8.85 -6.64
N ASP A 48 -9.43 10.09 -6.80
CA ASP A 48 -10.52 10.42 -7.70
C ASP A 48 -10.14 10.13 -9.16
N GLU A 49 -11.16 9.97 -9.99
CA GLU A 49 -10.99 9.67 -11.41
C GLU A 49 -10.19 10.77 -12.14
N GLY A 50 -9.36 10.37 -13.10
CA GLY A 50 -8.43 11.26 -13.80
C GLY A 50 -7.07 11.43 -13.11
N SER A 51 -6.88 10.88 -11.90
CA SER A 51 -5.59 10.90 -11.19
C SER A 51 -4.47 10.22 -11.98
N GLN A 52 -3.35 10.93 -12.12
CA GLN A 52 -2.16 10.45 -12.81
C GLN A 52 -1.15 9.87 -11.82
N ALA A 53 -0.40 8.86 -12.27
CA ALA A 53 0.56 8.13 -11.45
C ALA A 53 1.97 8.23 -12.04
N ALA A 54 2.91 8.62 -11.18
CA ALA A 54 4.34 8.52 -11.42
C ALA A 54 5.00 7.91 -10.19
N GLY A 55 6.09 7.18 -10.37
CA GLY A 55 6.75 6.48 -9.27
C GLY A 55 8.11 5.94 -9.65
N VAL A 56 8.94 5.75 -8.63
CA VAL A 56 10.22 5.05 -8.74
C VAL A 56 10.19 3.83 -7.83
N PHE A 57 10.87 2.77 -8.26
CA PHE A 57 10.92 1.51 -7.54
C PHE A 57 12.37 1.16 -7.18
N THR A 58 12.55 0.28 -6.19
CA THR A 58 13.88 -0.20 -5.79
C THR A 58 14.66 -0.77 -6.99
N ARG A 59 15.99 -0.64 -6.97
CA ARG A 59 16.89 -1.31 -7.94
C ARG A 59 17.42 -2.67 -7.43
N SER A 60 16.90 -3.14 -6.30
CA SER A 60 17.24 -4.46 -5.75
C SER A 60 17.04 -5.55 -6.82
N LYS A 61 17.97 -6.51 -6.88
CA LYS A 61 17.83 -7.74 -7.68
C LYS A 61 16.75 -8.68 -7.16
N CYS A 62 16.25 -8.42 -5.96
CA CYS A 62 15.19 -9.19 -5.30
C CYS A 62 14.02 -8.27 -4.92
N PRO A 63 13.25 -7.76 -5.90
CA PRO A 63 12.03 -7.01 -5.63
C PRO A 63 10.96 -7.94 -5.02
N SER A 64 10.05 -7.36 -4.23
CA SER A 64 8.87 -8.07 -3.74
C SER A 64 7.77 -8.12 -4.81
N ALA A 65 6.82 -9.05 -4.67
CA ALA A 65 5.72 -9.18 -5.63
C ALA A 65 4.92 -7.86 -5.84
N PRO A 66 4.64 -7.03 -4.81
CA PRO A 66 3.99 -5.73 -5.00
C PRO A 66 4.81 -4.74 -5.84
N VAL A 67 6.14 -4.77 -5.75
CA VAL A 67 7.01 -3.91 -6.56
C VAL A 67 6.89 -4.28 -8.04
N ASP A 68 6.94 -5.57 -8.37
CA ASP A 68 6.80 -6.02 -9.76
C ASP A 68 5.42 -5.71 -10.33
N TRP A 69 4.36 -5.87 -9.52
CA TRP A 69 3.00 -5.46 -9.88
C TRP A 69 2.92 -3.97 -10.21
N CYS A 70 3.45 -3.12 -9.32
CA CYS A 70 3.40 -1.67 -9.52
C CYS A 70 4.22 -1.20 -10.73
N ARG A 71 5.36 -1.84 -11.04
CA ARG A 71 6.12 -1.55 -12.26
C ARG A 71 5.32 -1.83 -13.52
N ALA A 72 4.63 -2.97 -13.57
CA ALA A 72 3.79 -3.33 -14.71
C ALA A 72 2.64 -2.34 -14.91
N ASN A 73 2.01 -1.91 -13.80
CA ASN A 73 0.87 -1.01 -13.83
C ASN A 73 1.24 0.46 -14.10
N LEU A 74 2.42 0.91 -13.65
CA LEU A 74 2.84 2.31 -13.79
C LEU A 74 2.92 2.76 -15.25
N ALA A 75 3.16 1.84 -16.19
CA ALA A 75 3.17 2.11 -17.63
C ALA A 75 1.84 2.71 -18.15
N GLN A 76 0.72 2.51 -17.43
CA GLN A 76 -0.57 3.08 -17.79
C GLN A 76 -0.73 4.55 -17.36
N GLY A 77 0.12 5.04 -16.45
CA GLY A 77 0.12 6.43 -16.01
C GLY A 77 -1.09 6.88 -15.19
N THR A 78 -2.01 5.99 -14.82
CA THR A 78 -3.20 6.34 -14.02
C THR A 78 -3.28 5.54 -12.73
N ALA A 79 -3.89 6.12 -11.70
CA ALA A 79 -4.14 5.44 -10.43
C ALA A 79 -5.54 5.77 -9.89
N ARG A 80 -6.13 4.80 -9.20
CA ARG A 80 -7.42 4.94 -8.52
C ARG A 80 -7.35 4.54 -7.05
N ALA A 81 -6.38 3.71 -6.68
CA ALA A 81 -6.06 3.50 -5.27
C ALA A 81 -4.61 3.05 -5.04
N VAL A 82 -4.16 3.24 -3.80
CA VAL A 82 -2.96 2.62 -3.25
C VAL A 82 -3.35 1.82 -2.01
N VAL A 83 -3.02 0.54 -1.99
CA VAL A 83 -3.19 -0.33 -0.82
C VAL A 83 -1.83 -0.55 -0.18
N VAL A 84 -1.70 -0.27 1.12
CA VAL A 84 -0.46 -0.47 1.85
C VAL A 84 -0.72 -1.39 3.03
N ASN A 85 0.07 -2.45 3.16
CA ASN A 85 0.05 -3.29 4.35
C ASN A 85 1.39 -3.23 5.09
N SER A 86 1.33 -3.42 6.41
CA SER A 86 2.51 -3.54 7.27
C SER A 86 2.53 -4.88 8.02
N GLY A 87 3.73 -5.29 8.46
CA GLY A 87 3.95 -6.56 9.16
C GLY A 87 4.38 -7.72 8.26
N ASN A 88 4.29 -7.56 6.94
CA ASN A 88 4.73 -8.55 5.96
C ASN A 88 5.05 -7.85 4.62
N ALA A 89 6.31 -7.91 4.20
CA ALA A 89 6.79 -7.27 2.98
C ALA A 89 6.40 -7.99 1.68
N ASN A 90 5.87 -9.21 1.76
CA ASN A 90 5.56 -10.08 0.62
C ASN A 90 6.75 -10.23 -0.37
N ALA A 91 7.96 -10.35 0.20
CA ALA A 91 9.21 -10.56 -0.53
C ALA A 91 9.60 -12.05 -0.49
N PHE A 92 10.18 -12.57 -1.58
CA PHE A 92 10.59 -13.99 -1.70
C PHE A 92 9.47 -15.02 -1.48
N THR A 93 8.23 -14.65 -1.80
CA THR A 93 7.02 -15.49 -1.59
C THR A 93 6.58 -16.27 -2.84
N GLY A 94 7.30 -16.13 -3.95
CA GLY A 94 7.06 -16.89 -5.19
C GLY A 94 5.66 -16.66 -5.78
N LEU A 95 5.10 -17.71 -6.38
CA LEU A 95 3.79 -17.66 -7.05
C LEU A 95 2.66 -17.24 -6.11
N LYS A 96 2.60 -17.82 -4.90
CA LYS A 96 1.59 -17.45 -3.89
C LYS A 96 1.63 -15.97 -3.53
N GLY A 97 2.84 -15.41 -3.45
CA GLY A 97 3.04 -13.97 -3.27
C GLY A 97 2.39 -13.14 -4.37
N ARG A 98 2.63 -13.51 -5.63
CA ARG A 98 2.04 -12.84 -6.80
C ARG A 98 0.53 -12.96 -6.82
N ASP A 99 -0.01 -14.15 -6.55
CA ASP A 99 -1.46 -14.38 -6.51
C ASP A 99 -2.14 -13.54 -5.43
N SER A 100 -1.51 -13.40 -4.26
CA SER A 100 -2.03 -12.56 -3.18
C SER A 100 -2.10 -11.07 -3.56
N VAL A 101 -1.12 -10.57 -4.34
CA VAL A 101 -1.11 -9.19 -4.85
C VAL A 101 -2.23 -9.00 -5.87
N ALA A 102 -2.36 -9.92 -6.83
CA ALA A 102 -3.42 -9.88 -7.84
C ALA A 102 -4.82 -9.92 -7.20
N LEU A 103 -5.01 -10.77 -6.18
CA LEU A 103 -6.25 -10.84 -5.41
C LEU A 103 -6.54 -9.54 -4.66
N THR A 104 -5.53 -8.98 -3.98
CA THR A 104 -5.64 -7.69 -3.27
C THR A 104 -6.04 -6.58 -4.23
N ALA A 105 -5.39 -6.50 -5.41
CA ALA A 105 -5.71 -5.52 -6.43
C ALA A 105 -7.14 -5.68 -6.95
N LYS A 106 -7.60 -6.91 -7.19
CA LYS A 106 -8.97 -7.18 -7.63
C LYS A 106 -10.02 -6.74 -6.60
N ILE A 107 -9.77 -7.01 -5.32
CA ILE A 107 -10.68 -6.61 -4.23
C ILE A 107 -10.72 -5.08 -4.10
N ALA A 108 -9.55 -4.44 -4.08
CA ALA A 108 -9.44 -2.99 -3.99
C ALA A 108 -10.06 -2.28 -5.21
N ALA A 109 -9.84 -2.82 -6.42
CA ALA A 109 -10.44 -2.30 -7.65
C ALA A 109 -11.97 -2.38 -7.63
N LYS A 110 -12.53 -3.48 -7.14
CA LYS A 110 -13.98 -3.59 -6.93
C LYS A 110 -14.50 -2.53 -5.96
N ALA A 111 -13.79 -2.31 -4.85
CA ALA A 111 -14.18 -1.29 -3.86
C ALA A 111 -14.05 0.14 -4.41
N ALA A 112 -13.05 0.40 -5.25
CA ALA A 112 -12.79 1.71 -5.85
C ALA A 112 -13.60 1.97 -7.14
N GLY A 113 -14.29 0.96 -7.69
CA GLY A 113 -15.01 1.06 -8.95
C GLY A 113 -14.09 1.29 -10.15
N CYS A 114 -12.95 0.59 -10.20
CA CYS A 114 -11.95 0.76 -11.25
C CYS A 114 -11.36 -0.58 -11.73
N LYS A 115 -10.35 -0.53 -12.60
CA LYS A 115 -9.63 -1.73 -13.04
C LYS A 115 -8.47 -2.07 -12.09
N PRO A 116 -8.10 -3.36 -11.94
CA PRO A 116 -6.96 -3.78 -11.09
C PRO A 116 -5.65 -3.10 -11.44
N GLU A 117 -5.43 -2.76 -12.71
CA GLU A 117 -4.21 -2.13 -13.18
C GLU A 117 -4.06 -0.68 -12.70
N GLN A 118 -5.15 -0.09 -12.17
CA GLN A 118 -5.14 1.24 -11.56
C GLN A 118 -4.90 1.18 -10.04
N ILE A 119 -4.62 -0.01 -9.51
CA ILE A 119 -4.31 -0.25 -8.10
C ILE A 119 -2.81 -0.47 -7.92
N PHE A 120 -2.22 0.35 -7.06
CA PHE A 120 -0.84 0.21 -6.61
C PHE A 120 -0.83 -0.42 -5.22
N ILE A 121 0.17 -1.25 -4.94
CA ILE A 121 0.26 -2.01 -3.69
C ILE A 121 1.66 -1.87 -3.12
N ALA A 122 1.76 -1.58 -1.83
CA ALA A 122 3.00 -1.60 -1.07
C ALA A 122 2.88 -2.50 0.16
N SER A 123 3.96 -3.20 0.48
CA SER A 123 4.00 -4.15 1.60
C SER A 123 5.31 -3.97 2.36
N THR A 124 5.24 -3.87 3.68
CA THR A 124 6.42 -3.65 4.56
C THR A 124 6.34 -4.39 5.88
#